data_AF-A0A317ZQI1-F1
#
_entry.id   AF-A0A317ZQI1-F1
#
_cell.length_a   1.000
_cell.length_b   1.000
_cell.length_c   1.000
_cell.angle_alpha   90.00
_cell.angle_beta   90.00
_cell.angle_gamma   90.00
#
_symmetry.space_group_name_H-M   'P 1'
#
loop_
_entity.id
_entity.type
_entity.pdbx_description
1 polymer ?
#
loop_
_entity_poly.entity_id
_entity_poly.type
_entity_poly.pdbx_seq_one_letter_code
_entity_poly.pdbx_strand_id
1 'polypeptide(L)' 'MDTAERQDHEDQAVGHVIDRLAEKFPDRPRSVIEHVVSEERHLLDDKPLRDYIPVLIEHGAKNRLRTAARLGAQPVQAQ' A
#
# COMPACT_ATOMS: atom_id res chain seq x y z
N MET A 1 10.44 9.75 22.27
CA MET A 1 10.62 8.92 21.08
C MET A 1 11.68 9.57 20.24
N ASP A 2 12.84 8.92 20.19
CA ASP A 2 13.89 9.29 19.26
C ASP A 2 13.39 9.14 17.81
N THR A 3 14.02 9.84 16.86
CA THR A 3 13.63 9.77 15.44
C THR A 3 13.77 8.35 14.90
N ALA A 4 14.75 7.57 15.38
CA ALA A 4 14.93 6.17 15.00
C ALA A 4 13.77 5.29 15.49
N GLU A 5 13.33 5.43 16.74
CA GLU A 5 12.22 4.64 17.29
C GLU A 5 10.91 4.89 16.53
N ARG A 6 10.67 6.13 16.11
CA ARG A 6 9.49 6.48 15.30
C ARG A 6 9.55 5.83 13.92
N GLN A 7 10.74 5.78 13.32
CA GLN A 7 10.97 5.13 12.03
C GLN A 7 10.73 3.63 12.11
N ASP A 8 11.26 2.95 13.14
CA ASP A 8 11.03 1.53 13.37
C ASP A 8 9.54 1.20 13.58
N HIS A 9 8.82 2.05 14.33
CA HIS A 9 7.38 1.93 14.51
C HIS A 9 6.60 2.11 13.19
N GLU A 10 7.01 3.06 12.35
CA GLU A 10 6.43 3.24 11.02
C GLU A 10 6.69 2.01 10.14
N ASP A 11 7.91 1.48 10.12
CA ASP A 11 8.29 0.30 9.34
C ASP A 11 7.50 -0.94 9.76
N GLN A 12 7.32 -1.17 11.07
CA GLN A 12 6.47 -2.25 11.59
C GLN A 12 5.01 -2.05 11.18
N ALA A 13 4.49 -0.83 11.28
CA ALA A 13 3.11 -0.53 10.89
C ALA A 13 2.88 -0.75 9.39
N VAL A 14 3.86 -0.38 8.55
CA VAL A 14 3.84 -0.63 7.10
C VAL A 14 3.90 -2.13 6.80
N GLY A 15 4.71 -2.91 7.52
CA GLY A 15 4.73 -4.37 7.44
C GLY A 15 3.34 -4.98 7.66
N HIS A 16 2.66 -4.58 8.74
CA HIS A 16 1.29 -5.01 9.00
C HIS A 16 0.28 -4.59 7.93
N VAL A 17 0.48 -3.43 7.27
CA VAL A 17 -0.35 -3.01 6.13
C VAL A 17 -0.19 -3.98 4.97
N ILE A 18 1.05 -4.37 4.64
CA ILE A 18 1.32 -5.34 3.56
C ILE A 18 0.62 -6.67 3.84
N ASP A 19 0.70 -7.18 5.08
CA ASP A 19 0.05 -8.44 5.46
C ASP A 19 -1.46 -8.37 5.31
N ARG A 20 -2.11 -7.31 5.82
CA ARG A 20 -3.57 -7.10 5.65
C ARG A 20 -3.98 -6.98 4.19
N LEU A 21 -3.15 -6.36 3.35
CA LEU A 21 -3.41 -6.25 1.91
C LEU A 21 -3.25 -7.61 1.22
N ALA A 22 -2.25 -8.40 1.58
CA ALA A 22 -2.04 -9.74 1.04
C ALA A 22 -3.22 -10.68 1.36
N GLU A 23 -3.74 -10.63 2.58
CA GLU A 23 -4.96 -11.36 2.96
C GLU A 23 -6.18 -10.90 2.15
N LYS A 24 -6.29 -9.59 1.88
CA LYS A 24 -7.43 -9.00 1.17
C LYS A 24 -7.40 -9.22 -0.34
N PHE A 25 -6.21 -9.37 -0.93
CA PHE A 25 -6.00 -9.53 -2.36
C PHE A 25 -5.20 -10.81 -2.64
N PRO A 26 -5.74 -12.01 -2.32
CA PRO A 26 -4.99 -13.27 -2.41
C PRO A 26 -4.56 -13.62 -3.85
N ASP A 27 -5.27 -13.09 -4.85
CA ASP A 27 -4.94 -13.29 -6.27
C ASP A 27 -3.78 -12.41 -6.76
N ARG A 28 -3.22 -11.56 -5.89
CA ARG A 28 -2.09 -10.68 -6.21
C ARG A 28 -0.80 -11.23 -5.59
N PRO A 29 0.29 -11.34 -6.36
CA PRO A 29 1.59 -11.66 -5.79
C PRO A 29 1.96 -10.64 -4.71
N ARG A 30 2.51 -11.12 -3.59
CA ARG A 30 2.94 -10.25 -2.47
C ARG A 30 3.88 -9.13 -2.94
N SER A 31 4.78 -9.42 -3.88
CA SER A 31 5.70 -8.44 -4.46
C SER A 31 5.01 -7.26 -5.13
N VAL A 32 3.84 -7.47 -5.75
CA VAL A 32 3.04 -6.38 -6.34
C VAL A 32 2.44 -5.51 -5.23
N ILE A 33 2.00 -6.12 -4.14
CA ILE A 33 1.46 -5.41 -2.98
C ILE A 33 2.55 -4.57 -2.31
N GLU A 34 3.72 -5.17 -2.06
CA GLU A 34 4.90 -4.50 -1.51
C GLU A 34 5.32 -3.30 -2.38
N HIS A 35 5.36 -3.49 -3.70
CA HIS A 35 5.68 -2.39 -4.62
C HIS A 35 4.66 -1.25 -4.52
N VAL A 36 3.36 -1.55 -4.57
CA VAL A 36 2.31 -0.52 -4.45
C VAL A 36 2.40 0.22 -3.11
N VAL A 37 2.61 -0.50 -2.00
CA VAL A 37 2.78 0.08 -0.67
C VAL A 37 4.00 1.01 -0.62
N SER A 38 5.12 0.59 -1.20
CA SER A 38 6.35 1.40 -1.29
C SER A 38 6.11 2.70 -2.06
N GLU A 39 5.43 2.63 -3.20
CA GLU A 39 5.07 3.83 -3.98
C GLU A 39 4.18 4.78 -3.18
N GLU A 40 3.14 4.28 -2.50
CA GLU A 40 2.28 5.13 -1.65
C GLU A 40 3.06 5.76 -0.49
N ARG A 41 4.05 5.06 0.07
CA ARG A 41 4.92 5.60 1.11
C ARG A 41 5.80 6.74 0.58
N HIS A 42 6.40 6.56 -0.59
CA HIS A 42 7.25 7.59 -1.22
C HIS A 42 6.49 8.88 -1.50
N LEU A 43 5.20 8.81 -1.84
CA LEU A 43 4.35 10.00 -2.01
C LEU A 43 4.18 10.83 -0.71
N LEU A 44 4.57 10.27 0.44
CA LEU A 44 4.43 10.87 1.77
C LEU A 44 5.77 11.25 2.40
N ASP A 45 6.90 11.07 1.72
CA ASP A 45 8.24 11.30 2.30
C ASP A 45 8.43 12.73 2.84
N ASP A 46 7.82 13.73 2.20
CA ASP A 46 7.91 15.14 2.63
C ASP A 46 6.87 15.53 3.71
N LYS A 47 6.06 14.59 4.21
CA LYS A 47 5.00 14.89 5.18
C LYS A 47 5.54 14.87 6.62
N PRO A 48 5.38 15.96 7.39
CA PRO A 48 5.90 16.05 8.76
C PRO A 48 5.09 15.22 9.77
N LEU A 49 3.81 14.94 9.47
CA LEU A 49 2.94 14.16 10.34
C LEU A 49 2.93 12.69 9.90
N ARG A 50 3.71 11.87 10.60
CA ARG A 50 4.00 10.48 10.21
C ARG A 50 3.08 9.43 10.86
N ASP A 51 2.40 9.76 11.95
CA ASP A 51 1.53 8.80 12.67
C ASP A 51 0.35 8.28 11.82
N TYR A 52 -0.04 9.00 10.78
CA TYR A 52 -1.13 8.62 9.87
C TYR A 52 -0.63 7.97 8.57
N ILE A 53 0.69 7.91 8.34
CA ILE A 53 1.27 7.33 7.12
C ILE A 53 0.76 5.91 6.85
N PRO A 54 0.71 4.98 7.83
CA PRO A 54 0.22 3.62 7.58
C PRO A 54 -1.22 3.57 7.07
N VAL A 55 -2.09 4.44 7.61
CA VAL A 55 -3.50 4.51 7.21
C VAL A 55 -3.65 5.06 5.79
N LEU A 56 -2.88 6.10 5.45
CA LEU A 56 -2.89 6.71 4.12
C LEU A 56 -2.36 5.73 3.06
N ILE A 57 -1.25 5.05 3.35
CA ILE A 57 -0.69 4.00 2.50
C ILE A 57 -1.72 2.89 2.27
N GLU A 58 -2.34 2.38 3.33
CA GLU A 58 -3.31 1.30 3.20
C GLU A 58 -4.52 1.73 2.35
N HIS A 59 -4.99 2.97 2.51
CA HIS A 59 -6.10 3.49 1.72
C HIS A 59 -5.73 3.62 0.24
N GLY A 60 -4.60 4.26 -0.07
CA GLY A 60 -4.12 4.45 -1.43
C GLY A 60 -3.84 3.13 -2.16
N ALA A 61 -3.15 2.21 -1.47
CA ALA A 61 -2.85 0.89 -2.00
C ALA A 61 -4.12 0.07 -2.29
N LYS A 62 -5.12 0.08 -1.39
CA LYS A 62 -6.42 -0.57 -1.63
C LYS A 62 -7.09 -0.05 -2.89
N ASN A 63 -7.08 1.28 -3.10
CA ASN A 63 -7.69 1.88 -4.27
C ASN A 63 -6.96 1.48 -5.56
N ARG A 64 -5.62 1.52 -5.57
CA ARG A 64 -4.83 1.12 -6.74
C ARG A 64 -4.97 -0.36 -7.08
N LEU A 65 -4.91 -1.25 -6.09
CA LEU A 65 -5.04 -2.70 -6.31
C LEU A 65 -6.41 -3.08 -6.87
N ARG A 66 -7.49 -2.42 -6.42
CA ARG A 66 -8.85 -2.58 -6.96
C ARG A 66 -8.97 -2.07 -8.39
N THR A 67 -8.42 -0.89 -8.68
CA THR A 67 -8.45 -0.31 -10.04
C THR A 67 -7.65 -1.16 -11.02
N ALA A 68 -6.45 -1.63 -10.63
CA ALA A 68 -5.65 -2.54 -11.44
C ALA A 68 -6.38 -3.87 -11.69
N ALA A 69 -7.20 -4.34 -10.75
CA ALA A 69 -7.98 -5.57 -10.94
C ALA A 69 -9.08 -5.36 -11.97
N ARG A 70 -9.77 -4.22 -11.87
CA ARG A 70 -10.80 -3.83 -12.83
C ARG A 70 -10.25 -3.64 -14.24
N LEU A 71 -9.09 -3.00 -14.39
CA LEU A 71 -8.44 -2.78 -15.69
C LEU A 71 -7.93 -4.08 -16.33
N GLY A 72 -7.43 -5.02 -15.53
CA GLY A 72 -7.05 -6.36 -16.00
C GLY A 72 -8.22 -7.30 -16.28
N ALA A 73 -9.42 -6.98 -15.79
CA ALA A 73 -10.63 -7.79 -15.90
C ALA A 73 -11.68 -7.23 -16.87
N GLN A 74 -11.40 -6.13 -17.60
CA GLN A 74 -12.34 -5.66 -18.62
C GLN A 74 -12.33 -6.62 -19.81
N PRO A 75 -13.44 -7.29 -20.15
CA PRO A 75 -13.53 -8.02 -21.41
C PRO A 75 -13.40 -7.00 -22.53
N VAL A 76 -12.47 -7.25 -23.45
CA VAL A 76 -12.38 -6.59 -24.75
C VAL A 76 -13.78 -6.63 -25.38
N GLN A 77 -14.46 -5.48 -25.40
CA GLN A 77 -15.68 -5.36 -26.17
C GLN A 77 -15.27 -5.39 -27.64
N ALA A 78 -15.55 -6.51 -28.30
CA ALA A 78 -15.40 -6.66 -29.73
C ALA A 78 -16.23 -5.58 -30.43
N GLN A 79 -15.57 -4.78 -31.25
CA GLN A 79 -16.17 -3.97 -32.30
C GLN A 79 -15.78 -4.58 -33.64
#